data_AF-A0A924NFM1-F1
#
_entry.id   AF-A0A924NFM1-F1
#
_cell.length_a   1.000
_cell.length_b   1.000
_cell.length_c   1.000
_cell.angle_alpha   90.00
_cell.angle_beta   90.00
_cell.angle_gamma   90.00
#
_symmetry.space_group_name_H-M   'P 1'
#
loop_
_entity.id
_entity.type
_entity.pdbx_description
1 polymer ?
#
loop_
_entity_poly.entity_id
_entity_poly.type
_entity_poly.pdbx_seq_one_letter_code
_entity_poly.pdbx_strand_id
1 'polypeptide(L)'
;MDRLSGLGLCTLGLTIPVIVTSLLLILIFAVWLNWLPSSGWGKPNSWILPFAAYATIPMATYARYTRSAMLDVLNKPFVTALRTKGLSERRIIFQHVLRNAALPMVTVFLPLFIGTATGSIFVKAMFRIPGLGAYFVTSIELAVLLGVLTRGGFFTIVLIAALFGWVQVCLLVRAQVKAFREKVFVRAARAMGASPWYIIRRHLIPNSISPIIVGFVLAIPLAMMLEASLSFLGIGVPPPLQAGAR
;
A
#
# COMPACT_ATOMS: atom_id res chain seq x y z
N MET A 1 0.42 -12.45 28.29
CA MET A 1 -0.71 -12.65 27.35
C MET A 1 -1.10 -11.35 26.61
N ASP A 2 -0.55 -10.18 26.98
CA ASP A 2 -0.93 -8.88 26.37
C ASP A 2 -0.34 -8.58 24.98
N ARG A 3 0.68 -9.32 24.54
CA ARG A 3 1.29 -9.11 23.21
C ARG A 3 0.46 -9.65 22.05
N LEU A 4 -0.44 -10.60 22.33
CA LEU A 4 -1.28 -11.27 21.33
C LEU A 4 -2.65 -10.61 21.21
N SER A 5 -3.23 -10.11 22.32
CA SER A 5 -4.52 -9.41 22.32
C SER A 5 -4.49 -8.11 21.52
N GLY A 6 -3.45 -7.29 21.70
CA GLY A 6 -3.28 -6.05 20.93
C GLY A 6 -2.97 -6.28 19.44
N LEU A 7 -2.28 -7.38 19.10
CA LEU A 7 -2.01 -7.74 17.70
C LEU A 7 -3.29 -8.24 17.02
N GLY A 8 -4.06 -9.09 17.71
CA GLY A 8 -5.36 -9.58 17.26
C GLY A 8 -6.32 -8.44 16.95
N LEU A 9 -6.48 -7.49 17.88
CA LEU A 9 -7.34 -6.31 17.69
C LEU A 9 -6.94 -5.48 16.47
N CYS A 10 -5.64 -5.22 16.28
CA CYS A 10 -5.17 -4.47 15.12
C CYS A 10 -5.35 -5.25 13.82
N THR A 11 -5.18 -6.58 13.82
CA THR A 11 -5.38 -7.40 12.61
C THR A 11 -6.84 -7.51 12.20
N LEU A 12 -7.78 -7.50 13.15
CA LEU A 12 -9.22 -7.50 12.84
C LEU A 12 -9.62 -6.31 11.98
N GLY A 13 -9.03 -5.13 12.21
CA GLY A 13 -9.27 -3.92 11.40
C GLY A 13 -8.78 -4.01 9.94
N LEU A 14 -7.96 -5.01 9.60
CA LEU A 14 -7.53 -5.29 8.23
C LEU A 14 -8.33 -6.40 7.58
N THR A 15 -8.88 -7.30 8.38
CA THR A 15 -9.68 -8.42 7.90
C THR A 15 -11.08 -7.98 7.50
N ILE A 16 -11.61 -6.91 8.12
CA ILE A 16 -12.94 -6.38 7.80
C ILE A 16 -12.84 -5.46 6.57
N PRO A 17 -13.55 -5.77 5.47
CA PRO A 17 -13.57 -4.90 4.29
C PRO A 17 -14.11 -3.51 4.62
N VAL A 18 -13.55 -2.46 3.98
CA VAL A 18 -13.91 -1.07 4.27
C VAL A 18 -15.41 -0.77 4.09
N ILE A 19 -16.07 -1.47 3.16
CA ILE A 19 -17.51 -1.38 2.91
C ILE A 19 -18.29 -1.84 4.14
N VAL A 20 -17.89 -2.97 4.72
CA VAL A 20 -18.54 -3.53 5.92
C VAL A 20 -18.32 -2.60 7.11
N THR A 21 -17.11 -2.11 7.32
CA THR A 21 -16.81 -1.15 8.39
C THR A 21 -17.62 0.14 8.22
N SER A 22 -17.73 0.67 6.99
CA SER A 22 -18.51 1.88 6.70
C SER A 22 -20.00 1.66 6.98
N LEU A 23 -20.55 0.51 6.56
CA LEU A 23 -21.95 0.16 6.81
C LEU A 23 -22.24 0.00 8.31
N LEU A 24 -21.36 -0.67 9.05
CA LEU A 24 -21.50 -0.84 10.51
C LEU A 24 -21.46 0.51 11.23
N LEU A 25 -20.55 1.41 10.85
CA LEU A 25 -20.47 2.75 11.40
C LEU A 25 -21.76 3.54 11.15
N ILE A 26 -22.34 3.44 9.95
CA ILE A 26 -23.63 4.08 9.63
C ILE A 26 -24.76 3.47 10.48
N LEU A 27 -24.87 2.14 10.53
CA LEU A 27 -25.93 1.46 11.29
C LEU A 27 -25.89 1.83 12.78
N ILE A 28 -24.71 1.79 13.38
CA ILE A 28 -24.54 2.08 14.80
C ILE A 28 -24.79 3.57 15.07
N PHE A 29 -24.01 4.46 14.45
CA PHE A 29 -23.99 5.87 14.88
C PHE A 29 -25.05 6.74 14.22
N ALA A 30 -25.51 6.39 13.01
CA ALA A 30 -26.52 7.16 12.32
C ALA A 30 -27.93 6.58 12.48
N VAL A 31 -28.09 5.26 12.45
CA VAL A 31 -29.43 4.64 12.52
C VAL A 31 -29.85 4.34 13.96
N TRP A 32 -29.01 3.65 14.74
CA TRP A 32 -29.38 3.23 16.09
C TRP A 32 -29.21 4.35 17.11
N LEU A 33 -28.04 5.00 17.14
CA LEU A 33 -27.75 6.06 18.12
C LEU A 33 -28.25 7.45 17.70
N ASN A 34 -28.52 7.68 16.41
CA ASN A 34 -28.88 9.01 15.86
C ASN A 34 -27.91 10.15 16.26
N TRP A 35 -26.64 9.83 16.52
CA TRP A 35 -25.63 10.79 16.95
C TRP A 35 -25.01 11.55 15.78
N LEU A 36 -24.86 10.88 14.64
CA LEU A 36 -24.12 11.39 13.49
C LEU A 36 -24.92 11.20 12.21
N PRO A 37 -24.82 12.12 11.23
CA PRO A 37 -25.51 11.98 9.96
C PRO A 37 -24.91 10.84 9.13
N SER A 38 -25.75 10.05 8.47
CA SER A 38 -25.33 8.90 7.64
C SER A 38 -24.58 9.31 6.37
N SER A 39 -24.82 10.52 5.86
CA SER A 39 -24.16 11.06 4.68
C SER A 39 -24.17 12.59 4.68
N GLY A 40 -23.28 13.19 3.88
CA GLY A 40 -23.23 14.64 3.69
C GLY A 40 -21.82 15.22 3.79
N TRP A 41 -21.63 16.39 3.18
CA TRP A 41 -20.36 17.11 3.17
C TRP A 41 -20.58 18.58 3.58
N GLY A 42 -19.65 19.15 4.33
CA GLY A 42 -19.63 20.58 4.71
C GLY A 42 -19.96 20.89 6.17
N LYS A 43 -20.58 19.97 6.93
CA LYS A 43 -20.74 20.12 8.38
C LYS A 43 -19.68 19.32 9.13
N PRO A 44 -19.05 19.85 10.21
CA PRO A 44 -18.05 19.11 10.98
C PRO A 44 -18.54 17.75 11.49
N ASN A 45 -19.82 17.66 11.88
CA ASN A 45 -20.42 16.41 12.36
C ASN A 45 -20.50 15.33 11.27
N SER A 46 -20.54 15.72 9.99
CA SER A 46 -20.58 14.79 8.86
C SER A 46 -19.19 14.22 8.50
N TRP A 47 -18.11 14.75 9.07
CA TRP A 47 -16.75 14.29 8.77
C TRP A 47 -16.31 13.11 9.63
N ILE A 48 -16.93 12.93 10.80
CA ILE A 48 -16.49 11.98 11.83
C ILE A 48 -16.59 10.54 11.34
N LEU A 49 -17.75 10.13 10.80
CA LEU A 49 -17.94 8.76 10.30
C LEU A 49 -17.03 8.41 9.12
N PRO A 50 -16.91 9.26 8.09
CA PRO A 50 -15.95 9.02 7.02
C PRO A 50 -14.51 8.89 7.51
N PHE A 51 -14.05 9.76 8.41
CA PHE A 51 -12.68 9.69 8.91
C PHE A 51 -12.43 8.43 9.74
N ALA A 52 -13.40 8.03 10.58
CA ALA A 52 -13.32 6.79 11.33
C ALA A 52 -13.21 5.58 10.39
N ALA A 53 -14.07 5.51 9.37
CA ALA A 53 -14.02 4.45 8.35
C ALA A 53 -12.68 4.44 7.59
N TYR A 54 -12.18 5.62 7.24
CA TYR A 54 -10.90 5.79 6.54
C TYR A 54 -9.70 5.38 7.37
N ALA A 55 -9.73 5.63 8.68
CA ALA A 55 -8.61 5.41 9.58
C ALA A 55 -8.35 3.93 9.85
N THR A 56 -9.38 3.08 9.78
CA THR A 56 -9.31 1.67 10.20
C THR A 56 -8.15 0.89 9.58
N ILE A 57 -8.03 0.93 8.25
CA ILE A 57 -7.01 0.20 7.49
C ILE A 57 -5.59 0.80 7.63
N PRO A 58 -5.39 2.12 7.40
CA PRO A 58 -4.06 2.71 7.57
C PRO A 58 -3.55 2.62 9.00
N MET A 59 -4.40 2.81 10.01
CA MET A 59 -4.00 2.72 11.42
C MET A 59 -3.37 1.36 11.74
N ALA A 60 -4.05 0.28 11.36
CA ALA A 60 -3.56 -1.08 11.58
C ALA A 60 -2.28 -1.39 10.79
N THR A 61 -2.17 -0.86 9.57
CA THR A 61 -0.97 -0.99 8.73
C THR A 61 0.21 -0.24 9.35
N TYR A 62 0.02 1.03 9.72
CA TYR A 62 1.04 1.85 10.37
C TYR A 62 1.48 1.27 11.72
N ALA A 63 0.55 0.76 12.54
CA ALA A 63 0.89 0.12 13.80
C ALA A 63 1.80 -1.10 13.60
N ARG A 64 1.51 -1.94 12.59
CA ARG A 64 2.34 -3.11 12.26
C ARG A 64 3.71 -2.70 11.74
N TYR A 65 3.78 -1.75 10.81
CA TYR A 65 5.06 -1.24 10.29
C TYR A 65 5.90 -0.60 11.40
N THR A 66 5.27 0.21 12.24
CA THR A 66 5.92 0.87 13.38
C THR A 66 6.52 -0.16 14.33
N ARG A 67 5.74 -1.19 14.68
CA ARG A 67 6.22 -2.29 15.51
C ARG A 67 7.39 -3.02 14.88
N SER A 68 7.31 -3.37 13.59
CA SER A 68 8.39 -4.05 12.88
C SER A 68 9.67 -3.22 12.91
N ALA A 69 9.57 -1.93 12.55
CA ALA A 69 10.72 -1.02 12.54
C ALA A 69 11.33 -0.85 13.95
N MET A 70 10.51 -0.78 14.99
CA MET A 70 10.98 -0.73 16.38
C MET A 70 11.72 -2.00 16.79
N LEU A 71 11.20 -3.19 16.43
CA LEU A 71 11.84 -4.47 16.70
C LEU A 71 13.18 -4.61 15.97
N ASP A 72 13.26 -4.15 14.73
CA ASP A 72 14.50 -4.16 13.95
C ASP A 72 15.57 -3.27 14.58
N VAL A 73 15.18 -2.12 15.13
CA VAL A 73 16.12 -1.21 15.81
C VAL A 73 16.52 -1.74 17.19
N LEU A 74 15.61 -2.36 17.94
CA LEU A 74 15.89 -2.96 19.26
C LEU A 74 16.94 -4.07 19.19
N ASN A 75 17.00 -4.81 18.07
CA ASN A 75 17.96 -5.89 17.87
C ASN A 75 19.36 -5.40 17.44
N LYS A 76 19.60 -4.08 17.35
CA LYS A 76 20.90 -3.54 16.92
C LYS A 76 21.92 -3.51 18.08
N PRO A 77 23.21 -3.77 17.83
CA PRO A 77 24.26 -3.82 18.85
C PRO A 77 24.39 -2.54 19.70
N PHE A 78 24.08 -1.37 19.13
CA PHE A 78 24.16 -0.10 19.86
C PHE A 78 23.14 -0.02 21.01
N VAL A 79 22.01 -0.73 20.93
CA VAL A 79 21.00 -0.77 21.99
C VAL A 79 21.57 -1.52 23.20
N THR A 80 22.26 -2.63 22.96
CA THR A 80 23.00 -3.37 24.01
C THR A 80 24.07 -2.49 24.65
N ALA A 81 24.81 -1.70 23.86
CA ALA A 81 25.80 -0.75 24.38
C ALA A 81 25.19 0.38 25.23
N LEU A 82 23.97 0.82 24.93
CA LEU A 82 23.26 1.80 25.75
C LEU A 82 22.75 1.18 27.06
N ARG A 83 22.34 -0.10 27.03
CA ARG A 83 21.97 -0.85 28.25
C ARG A 83 23.16 -1.07 29.16
N THR A 84 24.33 -1.42 28.63
CA THR A 84 25.56 -1.61 29.44
C THR A 84 26.06 -0.30 30.05
N LYS A 85 25.78 0.84 29.42
CA LYS A 85 26.01 2.19 29.98
C LYS A 85 25.01 2.60 31.07
N GLY A 86 24.03 1.76 31.41
CA GLY A 86 23.05 2.03 32.48
C GLY A 86 21.95 3.01 32.11
N LEU A 87 21.72 3.31 30.82
CA LEU A 87 20.57 4.15 30.43
C LEU A 87 19.25 3.43 30.70
N SER A 88 18.25 4.16 31.18
CA SER A 88 16.91 3.63 31.42
C SER A 88 16.22 3.23 30.11
N GLU A 89 15.46 2.12 30.14
CA GLU A 89 14.73 1.59 28.96
C GLU A 89 13.81 2.65 28.32
N ARG A 90 13.12 3.46 29.13
CA ARG A 90 12.30 4.57 28.59
C ARG A 90 13.13 5.56 27.76
N ARG A 91 14.32 5.95 28.23
CA ARG A 91 15.19 6.88 27.51
C ARG A 91 15.74 6.24 26.24
N ILE A 92 16.11 4.96 26.29
CA ILE A 92 16.54 4.20 25.11
C ILE A 92 15.42 4.17 24.06
N ILE A 93 14.20 3.80 24.46
CA ILE A 93 13.05 3.69 23.56
C ILE A 93 12.71 5.05 22.92
N PHE A 94 12.43 6.09 23.73
CA PHE A 94 11.91 7.35 23.20
C PHE A 94 12.95 8.19 22.46
N GLN A 95 14.20 8.23 22.90
CA GLN A 95 15.22 9.09 22.28
C GLN A 95 16.03 8.38 21.19
N HIS A 96 16.26 7.07 21.31
CA HIS A 96 17.17 6.36 20.41
C HIS A 96 16.40 5.42 19.48
N VAL A 97 15.59 4.52 20.02
CA VAL A 97 14.91 3.50 19.19
C VAL A 97 13.85 4.13 18.31
N LEU A 98 12.94 4.94 18.88
CA LEU A 98 11.84 5.57 18.14
C LEU A 98 12.36 6.52 17.04
N ARG A 99 13.39 7.32 17.36
CA ARG A 99 14.02 8.23 16.40
C ARG A 99 14.68 7.50 15.24
N ASN A 100 15.31 6.36 15.50
CA ASN A 100 15.92 5.53 14.46
C ASN A 100 14.87 4.70 13.68
N ALA A 101 13.78 4.29 14.33
CA ALA A 101 12.67 3.58 13.69
C ALA A 101 11.80 4.52 12.83
N ALA A 102 11.83 5.84 13.08
CA ALA A 102 11.12 6.83 12.27
C ALA A 102 11.66 6.93 10.84
N LEU A 103 12.96 6.68 10.61
CA LEU A 103 13.58 6.73 9.28
C LEU A 103 12.87 5.82 8.26
N PRO A 104 12.69 4.51 8.51
CA PRO A 104 11.93 3.64 7.63
C PRO A 104 10.42 3.94 7.64
N MET A 105 9.87 4.44 8.76
CA MET A 105 8.46 4.83 8.80
C MET A 105 8.15 5.95 7.80
N VAL A 106 8.94 7.02 7.74
CA VAL A 106 8.68 8.14 6.81
C VAL A 106 8.68 7.67 5.35
N THR A 107 9.59 6.76 4.99
CA THR A 107 9.66 6.20 3.63
C THR A 107 8.46 5.33 3.26
N VAL A 108 7.85 4.62 4.22
CA VAL A 108 6.67 3.77 3.99
C VAL A 108 5.38 4.55 4.18
N PHE A 109 5.39 5.57 5.03
CA PHE A 109 4.26 6.44 5.32
C PHE A 109 3.81 7.18 4.08
N LEU A 110 4.75 7.77 3.33
CA LEU A 110 4.39 8.60 2.18
C LEU A 110 3.64 7.81 1.08
N PRO A 111 4.11 6.61 0.63
CA PRO A 111 3.35 5.78 -0.31
C PRO A 111 2.00 5.32 0.22
N LEU A 112 1.92 4.89 1.49
CA LEU A 112 0.65 4.43 2.09
C LEU A 112 -0.34 5.59 2.26
N PHE A 113 0.14 6.77 2.59
CA PHE A 113 -0.66 7.99 2.70
C PHE A 113 -1.21 8.40 1.34
N ILE A 114 -0.38 8.41 0.29
CA ILE A 114 -0.83 8.70 -1.08
C ILE A 114 -1.83 7.64 -1.56
N GLY A 115 -1.52 6.35 -1.36
CA GLY A 115 -2.40 5.25 -1.75
C GLY A 115 -3.76 5.31 -1.05
N THR A 116 -3.77 5.64 0.24
CA THR A 116 -5.02 5.83 0.97
C THR A 116 -5.76 7.08 0.51
N ALA A 117 -5.11 8.24 0.34
CA ALA A 117 -5.75 9.47 -0.16
C ALA A 117 -6.41 9.29 -1.54
N THR A 118 -5.74 8.56 -2.44
CA THR A 118 -6.26 8.25 -3.78
C THR A 118 -7.36 7.20 -3.75
N GLY A 119 -7.20 6.11 -3.00
CA GLY A 119 -7.88 4.83 -3.23
C GLY A 119 -9.25 4.59 -2.57
N SER A 120 -9.78 5.49 -1.75
CA SER A 120 -11.03 5.19 -1.02
C SER A 120 -12.30 5.60 -1.77
N ILE A 121 -12.48 5.03 -2.95
CA ILE A 121 -13.67 5.27 -3.78
C ILE A 121 -14.93 4.78 -3.03
N PHE A 122 -14.81 3.66 -2.32
CA PHE A 122 -15.91 3.06 -1.55
C PHE A 122 -16.38 3.92 -0.38
N VAL A 123 -15.48 4.49 0.44
CA VAL A 123 -15.91 5.37 1.56
C VAL A 123 -16.53 6.65 1.00
N LYS A 124 -15.94 7.24 -0.06
CA LYS A 124 -16.48 8.44 -0.70
C LYS A 124 -17.88 8.19 -1.28
N ALA A 125 -18.10 7.02 -1.89
CA ALA A 125 -19.40 6.62 -2.41
C ALA A 125 -20.44 6.39 -1.29
N MET A 126 -20.08 5.66 -0.22
CA MET A 126 -20.97 5.35 0.91
C MET A 126 -21.43 6.59 1.68
N PHE A 127 -20.53 7.56 1.90
CA PHE A 127 -20.83 8.78 2.66
C PHE A 127 -21.20 9.99 1.78
N ARG A 128 -21.29 9.81 0.46
CA ARG A 128 -21.62 10.85 -0.54
C ARG A 128 -20.66 12.06 -0.50
N ILE A 129 -19.37 11.78 -0.38
CA ILE A 129 -18.32 12.80 -0.31
C ILE A 129 -17.92 13.23 -1.72
N PRO A 130 -18.03 14.53 -2.08
CA PRO A 130 -17.54 15.04 -3.35
C PRO A 130 -16.00 14.93 -3.38
N GLY A 131 -15.44 14.36 -4.45
CA GLY A 131 -13.98 14.20 -4.54
C GLY A 131 -13.46 13.87 -5.92
N LEU A 132 -12.25 14.36 -6.20
CA LEU A 132 -11.51 14.18 -7.46
C LEU A 132 -11.18 12.72 -7.78
N GLY A 133 -11.22 11.81 -6.79
CA GLY A 133 -10.87 10.40 -6.99
C GLY A 133 -11.83 9.65 -7.91
N ALA A 134 -13.13 9.95 -7.85
CA ALA A 134 -14.09 9.42 -8.80
C ALA A 134 -13.78 9.92 -10.20
N TYR A 135 -13.50 11.22 -10.34
CA TYR A 135 -13.10 11.83 -11.61
C TYR A 135 -11.79 11.24 -12.16
N PHE A 136 -10.77 11.01 -11.33
CA PHE A 136 -9.51 10.37 -11.74
C PHE A 136 -9.71 8.96 -12.27
N VAL A 137 -10.50 8.14 -11.57
CA VAL A 137 -10.81 6.77 -12.01
C VAL A 137 -11.63 6.81 -13.29
N THR A 138 -12.69 7.63 -13.34
CA THR A 138 -13.47 7.80 -14.57
C THR A 138 -12.66 8.38 -15.72
N SER A 139 -11.66 9.25 -15.46
CA SER A 139 -10.79 9.81 -16.49
C SER A 139 -9.75 8.81 -16.98
N ILE A 140 -9.22 7.94 -16.10
CA ILE A 140 -8.37 6.82 -16.51
C ILE A 140 -9.21 5.83 -17.31
N GLU A 141 -10.41 5.49 -16.87
CA GLU A 141 -11.36 4.64 -17.60
C GLU A 141 -11.72 5.27 -18.94
N LEU A 142 -11.97 6.58 -19.00
CA LEU A 142 -12.25 7.31 -20.24
C LEU A 142 -11.03 7.36 -21.17
N ALA A 143 -9.82 7.53 -20.63
CA ALA A 143 -8.58 7.54 -21.41
C ALA A 143 -8.26 6.13 -21.97
N VAL A 144 -8.48 5.09 -21.18
CA VAL A 144 -8.36 3.70 -21.62
C VAL A 144 -9.46 3.37 -22.64
N LEU A 145 -10.69 3.82 -22.41
CA LEU A 145 -11.83 3.70 -23.32
C LEU A 145 -11.58 4.39 -24.66
N LEU A 146 -11.05 5.61 -24.65
CA LEU A 146 -10.63 6.32 -25.86
C LEU A 146 -9.50 5.57 -26.57
N GLY A 147 -8.51 5.06 -25.83
CA GLY A 147 -7.41 4.25 -26.39
C GLY A 147 -7.89 2.96 -27.05
N VAL A 148 -8.87 2.28 -26.46
CA VAL A 148 -9.50 1.06 -26.99
C VAL A 148 -10.35 1.37 -28.23
N LEU A 149 -11.11 2.47 -28.23
CA LEU A 149 -11.96 2.88 -29.35
C LEU A 149 -11.16 3.36 -30.56
N THR A 150 -9.98 3.98 -30.36
CA THR A 150 -9.14 4.50 -31.46
C THR A 150 -8.34 3.44 -32.23
N ARG A 151 -8.85 2.20 -32.34
CA ARG A 151 -8.16 1.11 -33.07
C ARG A 151 -6.84 0.67 -32.43
N GLY A 152 -6.63 1.04 -31.17
CA GLY A 152 -5.52 0.59 -30.34
C GLY A 152 -5.95 -0.62 -29.51
N GLY A 153 -5.88 -1.82 -30.10
CA GLY A 153 -6.10 -3.07 -29.37
C GLY A 153 -5.11 -3.28 -28.22
N PHE A 154 -5.19 -4.44 -27.55
CA PHE A 154 -4.31 -4.99 -26.49
C PHE A 154 -2.96 -4.28 -26.25
N PHE A 155 -2.19 -3.99 -27.32
CA PHE A 155 -0.96 -3.20 -27.29
C PHE A 155 -1.05 -1.85 -26.58
N THR A 156 -2.10 -1.04 -26.76
CA THR A 156 -2.22 0.29 -26.10
C THR A 156 -2.45 0.15 -24.60
N ILE A 157 -3.24 -0.84 -24.19
CA ILE A 157 -3.45 -1.18 -22.77
C ILE A 157 -2.14 -1.64 -22.15
N VAL A 158 -1.39 -2.51 -22.84
CA VAL A 158 -0.05 -2.95 -22.40
C VAL A 158 0.92 -1.78 -22.31
N LEU A 159 0.88 -0.83 -23.25
CA LEU A 159 1.76 0.35 -23.26
C LEU A 159 1.45 1.29 -22.09
N ILE A 160 0.18 1.54 -21.81
CA ILE A 160 -0.28 2.32 -20.64
C ILE A 160 0.11 1.61 -19.35
N ALA A 161 -0.17 0.31 -19.22
CA ALA A 161 0.20 -0.50 -18.05
C ALA A 161 1.72 -0.54 -17.84
N ALA A 162 2.51 -0.63 -18.90
CA ALA A 162 3.97 -0.55 -18.83
C ALA A 162 4.45 0.85 -18.39
N LEU A 163 3.85 1.92 -18.91
CA LEU A 163 4.19 3.31 -18.58
C LEU A 163 3.87 3.69 -17.13
N PHE A 164 2.79 3.16 -16.56
CA PHE A 164 2.45 3.39 -15.14
C PHE A 164 3.11 2.37 -14.20
N GLY A 165 3.29 1.11 -14.64
CA GLY A 165 3.85 0.03 -13.84
C GLY A 165 5.36 0.11 -13.64
N TRP A 166 6.13 0.64 -14.60
CA TRP A 166 7.59 0.68 -14.49
C TRP A 166 8.06 1.54 -13.30
N VAL A 167 7.33 2.61 -12.98
CA VAL A 167 7.65 3.49 -11.84
C VAL A 167 7.61 2.71 -10.52
N GLN A 168 6.59 1.88 -10.32
CA GLN A 168 6.42 1.06 -9.12
C GLN A 168 7.58 0.05 -8.99
N VAL A 169 7.95 -0.60 -10.10
CA VAL A 169 9.06 -1.55 -10.15
C VAL A 169 10.38 -0.84 -9.85
N CYS A 170 10.63 0.33 -10.44
CA CYS A 170 11.84 1.12 -10.19
C CYS A 170 11.96 1.58 -8.73
N LEU A 171 10.85 1.99 -8.11
CA LEU A 171 10.81 2.37 -6.70
C LEU A 171 11.09 1.17 -5.79
N LEU A 172 10.51 0.01 -6.10
CA LEU A 172 10.74 -1.22 -5.36
C LEU A 172 12.21 -1.66 -5.46
N VAL A 173 12.79 -1.65 -6.66
CA VAL A 173 14.21 -1.97 -6.87
C VAL A 173 15.11 -0.99 -6.10
N ARG A 174 14.84 0.32 -6.15
CA ARG A 174 15.59 1.32 -5.37
C ARG A 174 15.49 1.06 -3.86
N ALA A 175 14.30 0.73 -3.37
CA ALA A 175 14.09 0.40 -1.96
C ALA A 175 14.89 -0.85 -1.54
N GLN A 176 14.84 -1.92 -2.35
CA GLN A 176 15.61 -3.13 -2.11
C GLN A 176 17.13 -2.88 -2.16
N VAL A 177 17.61 -2.12 -3.14
CA VAL A 177 19.03 -1.77 -3.26
C VAL A 177 19.51 -1.00 -2.03
N LYS A 178 18.73 -0.03 -1.55
CA LYS A 178 19.07 0.75 -0.34
C LYS A 178 19.06 -0.13 0.91
N ALA A 179 18.04 -0.98 1.07
CA ALA A 179 17.94 -1.93 2.18
C ALA A 179 19.12 -2.91 2.21
N PHE A 180 19.59 -3.36 1.04
CA PHE A 180 20.75 -4.25 0.94
C PHE A 180 22.07 -3.56 1.30
N ARG A 181 22.25 -2.28 0.95
CA ARG A 181 23.47 -1.52 1.30
C ARG A 181 23.69 -1.33 2.80
N GLU A 182 22.64 -1.39 3.60
CA GLU A 182 22.71 -1.22 5.06
C GLU A 182 23.04 -2.52 5.80
N LYS A 183 23.00 -3.68 5.13
CA LYS A 183 23.26 -4.97 5.78
C LYS A 183 24.74 -5.12 6.13
N VAL A 184 25.00 -5.60 7.35
CA VAL A 184 26.35 -5.73 7.93
C VAL A 184 27.28 -6.58 7.05
N PHE A 185 26.75 -7.62 6.40
CA PHE A 185 27.54 -8.48 5.51
C PHE A 185 28.02 -7.76 4.24
N VAL A 186 27.33 -6.73 3.74
CA VAL A 186 27.78 -5.97 2.56
C VAL A 186 28.95 -5.07 2.92
N ARG A 187 28.94 -4.50 4.13
CA ARG A 187 30.08 -3.74 4.67
C ARG A 187 31.26 -4.64 4.95
N ALA A 188 31.03 -5.83 5.53
CA ALA A 188 32.06 -6.83 5.74
C ALA A 188 32.65 -7.34 4.40
N ALA A 189 31.81 -7.64 3.40
CA ALA A 189 32.27 -8.07 2.08
C ALA A 189 33.11 -7.01 1.38
N ARG A 190 32.72 -5.73 1.46
CA ARG A 190 33.55 -4.62 0.93
C ARG A 190 34.85 -4.43 1.71
N ALA A 191 34.83 -4.58 3.03
CA ALA A 191 36.04 -4.51 3.86
C ALA A 191 37.02 -5.66 3.54
N MET A 192 36.51 -6.82 3.09
CA MET A 192 37.30 -7.94 2.58
C MET A 192 37.70 -7.78 1.10
N GLY A 193 37.50 -6.60 0.48
CA GLY A 193 37.91 -6.33 -0.90
C GLY A 193 36.98 -6.89 -1.99
N ALA A 194 35.77 -7.35 -1.65
CA ALA A 194 34.86 -7.90 -2.64
C ALA A 194 34.40 -6.83 -3.66
N SER A 195 34.50 -7.17 -4.94
CA SER A 195 34.05 -6.31 -6.04
C SER A 195 32.54 -5.99 -5.92
N PRO A 196 32.11 -4.74 -6.16
CA PRO A 196 30.69 -4.36 -6.19
C PRO A 196 29.86 -5.26 -7.10
N TRP A 197 30.44 -5.73 -8.21
CA TRP A 197 29.75 -6.58 -9.18
C TRP A 197 29.42 -7.97 -8.64
N TYR A 198 30.34 -8.54 -7.85
CA TYR A 198 30.13 -9.80 -7.17
C TYR A 198 28.96 -9.72 -6.19
N ILE A 199 28.90 -8.65 -5.40
CA ILE A 199 27.83 -8.41 -4.42
C ILE A 199 26.48 -8.25 -5.13
N ILE A 200 26.44 -7.51 -6.25
CA ILE A 200 25.22 -7.30 -7.03
C ILE A 200 24.67 -8.63 -7.56
N ARG A 201 25.51 -9.41 -8.26
CA ARG A 201 25.07 -10.66 -8.91
C ARG A 201 24.76 -11.79 -7.93
N ARG A 202 25.58 -11.96 -6.89
CA ARG A 202 25.48 -13.10 -5.97
C ARG A 202 24.45 -12.87 -4.87
N HIS A 203 24.20 -11.61 -4.47
CA HIS A 203 23.37 -11.32 -3.29
C HIS A 203 22.22 -10.36 -3.55
N LEU A 204 22.39 -9.32 -4.37
CA LEU A 204 21.34 -8.32 -4.55
C LEU A 204 20.26 -8.77 -5.53
N ILE A 205 20.65 -9.28 -6.70
CA ILE A 205 19.73 -9.74 -7.74
C ILE A 205 18.84 -10.89 -7.23
N PRO A 206 19.36 -11.99 -6.67
CA PRO A 206 18.53 -13.13 -6.25
C PRO A 206 17.48 -12.76 -5.20
N ASN A 207 17.83 -11.87 -4.28
CA ASN A 207 16.92 -11.45 -3.22
C ASN A 207 15.94 -10.35 -3.64
N SER A 208 16.27 -9.55 -4.65
CA SER A 208 15.37 -8.51 -5.16
C SER A 208 14.35 -9.06 -6.16
N ILE A 209 14.65 -10.19 -6.80
CA ILE A 209 13.74 -10.84 -7.76
C ILE A 209 12.40 -11.20 -7.12
N SER A 210 12.37 -11.80 -5.93
CA SER A 210 11.12 -12.21 -5.28
C SER A 210 10.12 -11.04 -5.11
N PRO A 211 10.47 -9.91 -4.48
CA PRO A 211 9.53 -8.81 -4.34
C PRO A 211 9.21 -8.11 -5.68
N ILE A 212 10.09 -8.16 -6.69
CA ILE A 212 9.79 -7.67 -8.05
C ILE A 212 8.72 -8.55 -8.71
N ILE A 213 8.88 -9.87 -8.66
CA ILE A 213 7.91 -10.84 -9.20
C ILE A 213 6.57 -10.65 -8.50
N VAL A 214 6.53 -10.56 -7.17
CA VAL A 214 5.28 -10.33 -6.42
C VAL A 214 4.62 -9.02 -6.84
N GLY A 215 5.39 -7.94 -6.99
CA GLY A 215 4.88 -6.66 -7.48
C GLY A 215 4.29 -6.76 -8.89
N PHE A 216 4.94 -7.52 -9.78
CA PHE A 216 4.49 -7.73 -11.15
C PHE A 216 3.23 -8.61 -11.21
N VAL A 217 3.20 -9.69 -10.43
CA VAL A 217 2.06 -10.60 -10.33
C VAL A 217 0.84 -9.91 -9.75
N LEU A 218 1.01 -9.01 -8.77
CA LEU A 218 -0.11 -8.23 -8.22
C LEU A 218 -0.64 -7.17 -9.18
N ALA A 219 0.17 -6.71 -10.15
CA ALA A 219 -0.27 -5.76 -11.16
C ALA A 219 -1.19 -6.39 -12.22
N ILE A 220 -1.01 -7.69 -12.49
CA ILE A 220 -1.77 -8.42 -13.52
C ILE A 220 -3.28 -8.47 -13.21
N PRO A 221 -3.75 -8.89 -12.01
CA PRO A 221 -5.18 -8.89 -11.67
C PRO A 221 -5.81 -7.50 -11.76
N LEU A 222 -5.07 -6.45 -11.42
CA LEU A 222 -5.53 -5.07 -11.51
C LEU A 222 -5.76 -4.64 -12.95
N ALA A 223 -4.86 -5.02 -13.86
CA ALA A 223 -5.03 -4.81 -15.30
C ALA A 223 -6.19 -5.65 -15.87
N MET A 224 -6.28 -6.93 -15.47
CA MET A 224 -7.36 -7.84 -15.90
C MET A 224 -8.74 -7.40 -15.41
N MET A 225 -8.86 -6.93 -14.16
CA MET A 225 -10.13 -6.41 -13.63
C MET A 225 -10.57 -5.15 -14.36
N LEU A 226 -9.62 -4.28 -14.73
CA LEU A 226 -9.91 -3.07 -15.48
C LEU A 226 -10.37 -3.42 -16.90
N GLU A 227 -9.70 -4.36 -17.56
CA GLU A 227 -10.12 -4.90 -18.86
C GLU A 227 -11.49 -5.60 -18.81
N ALA A 228 -11.73 -6.44 -17.80
CA ALA A 228 -13.00 -7.13 -17.60
C ALA A 228 -14.15 -6.15 -17.31
N SER A 229 -13.89 -5.08 -16.54
CA SER A 229 -14.88 -4.03 -16.27
C SER A 229 -15.24 -3.26 -17.54
N LEU A 230 -14.26 -2.96 -18.39
CA LEU A 230 -14.48 -2.35 -19.70
C LEU A 230 -15.22 -3.30 -20.67
N SER A 231 -14.92 -4.60 -20.59
CA SER A 231 -15.60 -5.63 -21.39
C SER A 231 -17.05 -5.83 -20.96
N PHE A 232 -17.35 -5.75 -19.66
CA PHE A 232 -18.71 -5.81 -19.13
C PHE A 232 -19.56 -4.60 -19.57
N LEU A 233 -18.94 -3.44 -19.75
CA LEU A 233 -19.58 -2.24 -20.30
C LEU A 233 -19.84 -2.33 -21.83
N GLY A 234 -19.50 -3.45 -22.48
CA GLY A 234 -19.71 -3.68 -23.91
C GLY A 234 -18.62 -3.08 -24.82
N ILE A 235 -17.50 -2.66 -24.23
CA ILE A 235 -16.44 -1.87 -24.89
C ILE A 235 -15.11 -2.67 -24.94
N GLY A 236 -15.09 -3.89 -24.41
CA GLY A 236 -13.95 -4.80 -24.51
C GLY A 236 -13.82 -5.43 -25.89
N VAL A 237 -12.68 -6.09 -26.13
CA VAL A 237 -12.40 -6.78 -27.39
C VAL A 237 -13.50 -7.83 -27.63
N PRO A 238 -14.29 -7.75 -28.72
CA PRO A 238 -15.29 -8.77 -28.99
C PRO A 238 -14.58 -10.12 -29.17
N PRO A 239 -15.12 -11.24 -28.62
CA PRO A 239 -14.52 -12.54 -28.82
C PRO A 239 -14.42 -12.80 -30.34
N PRO A 240 -13.31 -13.39 -30.82
CA PRO A 240 -13.16 -13.66 -32.25
C PRO A 240 -14.33 -14.53 -32.68
N LEU A 241 -15.20 -13.97 -33.54
CA LEU A 241 -16.31 -14.67 -34.15
C LEU A 241 -15.74 -15.97 -34.75
N GLN A 242 -16.23 -17.12 -34.26
CA GLN A 242 -15.95 -18.39 -34.89
C GLN A 242 -16.50 -18.32 -36.32
N ALA A 243 -15.60 -18.15 -37.29
CA ALA A 243 -15.91 -18.24 -38.70
C ALA A 243 -16.28 -19.71 -39.00
N GLY A 244 -17.54 -20.06 -38.80
CA GLY A 244 -17.99 -21.44 -38.97
C GLY A 244 -19.38 -21.71 -38.39
N ALA A 245 -20.38 -20.93 -38.80
CA ALA A 245 -21.79 -21.30 -38.63
C ALA A 245 -22.62 -20.72 -39.78
N ARG A 246 -22.31 -21.19 -41.00
CA ARG A 246 -23.25 -21.35 -42.11
C ARG A 246 -22.83 -22.58 -42.89
#